data_AF-S3XCG5-F1
#
_entry.id   AF-S3XCG5-F1
#
_cell.length_a   1.000
_cell.length_b   1.000
_cell.length_c   1.000
_cell.angle_alpha   90.00
_cell.angle_beta   90.00
_cell.angle_gamma   90.00
#
_symmetry.space_group_name_H-M   'P 1'
#
loop_
_entity.id
_entity.type
_entity.pdbx_description
1 polymer ?
#
loop_
_entity_poly.entity_id
_entity_poly.type
_entity_poly.pdbx_seq_one_letter_code
_entity_poly.pdbx_strand_id
1 'polypeptide(L)'
;MRSGSDRQSEAEFDELAEILSRCYEATSRDGTVTVRVDAEGRLLNAEVCNPEDAYDLSSSATESVQRSLDVARDETARAMADLPGLNPQLRALLMGGL
;
A
#
# COMPACT_ATOMS: atom_id res chain seq x y z
N MET A 1 -10.86 24.39 -29.96
CA MET A 1 -9.64 23.67 -29.54
C MET A 1 -9.72 23.46 -28.03
N ARG A 2 -10.19 22.28 -27.58
CA ARG A 2 -10.34 21.91 -26.14
C ARG A 2 -9.60 20.61 -25.80
N SER A 3 -8.63 20.19 -26.62
CA SER A 3 -8.06 18.83 -26.56
C SER A 3 -6.88 18.65 -25.59
N GLY A 4 -6.50 19.70 -24.85
CA GLY A 4 -5.34 19.66 -23.95
C GLY A 4 -5.66 19.23 -22.52
N SER A 5 -6.88 19.52 -22.04
CA SER A 5 -7.27 19.23 -20.66
C SER A 5 -7.66 17.76 -20.47
N ASP A 6 -8.38 17.17 -21.43
CA ASP A 6 -8.89 15.79 -21.33
C ASP A 6 -7.76 14.74 -21.27
N ARG A 7 -6.66 14.95 -22.01
CA ARG A 7 -5.51 14.02 -22.01
C ARG A 7 -4.70 14.06 -20.71
N GLN A 8 -4.69 15.20 -20.04
CA GLN A 8 -3.98 15.36 -18.77
C GLN A 8 -4.76 14.68 -17.65
N SER A 9 -6.10 14.76 -17.70
CA SER A 9 -7.01 14.05 -16.80
C SER A 9 -6.97 12.52 -16.98
N GLU A 10 -6.86 12.03 -18.21
CA GLU A 10 -6.71 10.58 -18.49
C GLU A 10 -5.40 10.03 -17.93
N ALA A 11 -4.27 10.72 -18.12
CA ALA A 11 -2.99 10.30 -17.58
C ALA A 11 -2.95 10.28 -16.04
N GLU A 12 -3.53 11.29 -15.39
CA GLU A 12 -3.67 11.32 -13.92
C GLU A 12 -4.55 10.17 -13.41
N PHE A 13 -5.61 9.82 -14.14
CA PHE A 13 -6.48 8.72 -13.79
C PHE A 13 -5.78 7.36 -13.95
N ASP A 14 -4.98 7.18 -15.01
CA ASP A 14 -4.19 5.98 -15.23
C ASP A 14 -3.11 5.80 -14.16
N GLU A 15 -2.42 6.88 -13.77
CA GLU A 15 -1.44 6.85 -12.66
C GLU A 15 -2.12 6.50 -11.32
N LEU A 16 -3.28 7.08 -11.04
CA LEU A 16 -4.08 6.73 -9.85
C LEU A 16 -4.48 5.24 -9.85
N ALA A 17 -4.96 4.74 -10.99
CA ALA A 17 -5.34 3.35 -11.14
C ALA A 17 -4.13 2.42 -10.94
N GLU A 18 -2.95 2.81 -11.44
CA GLU A 18 -1.71 2.06 -11.22
C GLU A 18 -1.36 2.00 -9.73
N ILE A 19 -1.38 3.14 -9.03
CA ILE A 19 -1.08 3.20 -7.59
C ILE A 19 -2.03 2.29 -6.81
N LEU A 20 -3.34 2.36 -7.09
CA LEU A 20 -4.35 1.56 -6.41
C LEU A 20 -4.28 0.06 -6.73
N SER A 21 -3.66 -0.31 -7.86
CA SER A 21 -3.45 -1.71 -8.25
C SER A 21 -2.25 -2.36 -7.56
N ARG A 22 -1.40 -1.58 -6.87
CA ARG A 22 -0.21 -2.09 -6.18
C ARG A 22 -0.59 -2.99 -5.02
N CYS A 23 0.27 -3.97 -4.76
CA CYS A 23 0.15 -4.86 -3.62
C CYS A 23 1.44 -4.84 -2.82
N TYR A 24 1.33 -5.03 -1.53
CA TYR A 24 2.43 -4.98 -0.59
C TYR A 24 2.46 -6.26 0.22
N GLU A 25 3.65 -6.80 0.42
CA GLU A 25 3.88 -8.05 1.12
C GLU A 25 4.78 -7.81 2.33
N ALA A 26 4.44 -8.42 3.47
CA ALA A 26 5.28 -8.41 4.64
C ALA A 26 5.28 -9.77 5.33
N THR A 27 6.45 -10.14 5.85
CA THR A 27 6.66 -11.38 6.60
C THR A 27 6.87 -11.06 8.08
N SER A 28 6.33 -11.90 8.96
CA SER A 28 6.58 -11.86 10.40
C SER A 28 8.07 -12.00 10.70
N ARG A 29 8.48 -11.53 11.89
CA ARG A 29 9.90 -11.56 12.27
C ARG A 29 10.48 -12.97 12.34
N ASP A 30 9.67 -13.94 12.73
CA ASP A 30 10.03 -15.35 12.81
C ASP A 30 10.01 -16.06 11.44
N GLY A 31 9.57 -15.38 10.37
CA GLY A 31 9.50 -15.96 9.03
C GLY A 31 8.29 -16.86 8.80
N THR A 32 7.41 -17.01 9.80
CA THR A 32 6.34 -18.00 9.80
C THR A 32 5.13 -17.59 8.96
N VAL A 33 4.81 -16.30 8.91
CA VAL A 33 3.62 -15.81 8.20
C VAL A 33 4.03 -14.72 7.22
N THR A 34 3.54 -14.81 5.99
CA THR A 34 3.67 -13.77 4.97
C THR A 34 2.28 -13.30 4.58
N VAL A 35 2.04 -12.00 4.54
CA VAL A 35 0.73 -11.40 4.24
C VAL A 35 0.86 -10.40 3.12
N ARG A 36 -0.04 -10.49 2.15
CA ARG A 36 -0.18 -9.51 1.08
C ARG A 36 -1.47 -8.72 1.19
N VAL A 37 -1.35 -7.41 1.07
CA VAL A 37 -2.48 -6.47 1.01
C VAL A 37 -2.42 -5.64 -0.27
N ASP A 38 -3.55 -5.07 -0.69
CA ASP A 38 -3.57 -4.03 -1.72
C ASP A 38 -3.32 -2.62 -1.15
N ALA A 39 -3.25 -1.62 -2.02
CA ALA A 39 -3.09 -0.21 -1.66
C ALA A 39 -4.27 0.36 -0.84
N GLU A 40 -5.44 -0.29 -0.85
CA GLU A 40 -6.59 0.08 -0.01
C GLU A 40 -6.54 -0.61 1.37
N GLY A 41 -5.56 -1.47 1.61
CA GLY A 41 -5.40 -2.23 2.85
C GLY A 41 -6.32 -3.45 2.95
N ARG A 42 -6.86 -3.94 1.83
CA ARG A 42 -7.59 -5.21 1.82
C ARG A 42 -6.61 -6.36 1.78
N LEU A 43 -6.85 -7.36 2.61
CA LEU A 43 -6.05 -8.58 2.64
C LEU A 43 -6.35 -9.43 1.40
N LEU A 44 -5.31 -9.73 0.62
CA LEU A 44 -5.42 -10.52 -0.61
C LEU A 44 -5.08 -11.99 -0.35
N ASN A 45 -3.99 -12.24 0.36
CA ASN A 45 -3.59 -13.58 0.77
C ASN A 45 -2.81 -13.54 2.11
N ALA A 46 -2.71 -14.71 2.73
CA ALA A 46 -1.81 -14.96 3.84
C ALA A 46 -1.26 -16.38 3.71
N GLU A 47 0.05 -16.52 3.79
CA GLU A 47 0.77 -17.78 3.66
C GLU A 47 1.47 -18.10 4.98
N VAL A 48 1.35 -19.36 5.42
CA VAL A 48 2.01 -19.85 6.63
C VAL A 48 3.15 -20.77 6.20
N CYS A 49 4.38 -20.28 6.35
CA CYS A 49 5.61 -20.98 6.08
C CYS A 49 6.06 -21.68 7.37
N ASN A 50 6.07 -23.02 7.38
CA ASN A 50 6.50 -23.85 8.52
C ASN A 50 5.62 -23.72 9.77
N PRO A 51 4.36 -24.17 9.73
CA PRO A 51 3.46 -24.14 10.89
C PRO A 51 3.95 -24.96 12.09
N GLU A 52 4.89 -25.88 11.87
CA GLU A 52 5.41 -26.80 12.90
C GLU A 52 6.39 -26.12 13.88
N ASP A 53 7.04 -25.02 13.44
CA ASP A 53 7.98 -24.23 14.25
C ASP A 53 7.30 -23.03 14.94
N ALA A 54 6.00 -22.88 14.71
CA ALA A 54 5.25 -21.69 15.08
C ALA A 54 4.74 -21.78 16.52
N TYR A 55 5.53 -21.27 17.47
CA TYR A 55 5.14 -21.18 18.88
C TYR A 55 3.90 -20.29 19.12
N ASP A 56 3.68 -19.26 18.28
CA ASP A 56 2.51 -18.39 18.34
C ASP A 56 2.14 -17.82 16.96
N LEU A 57 1.45 -18.63 16.15
CA LEU A 57 0.92 -18.23 14.84
C LEU A 57 0.06 -16.97 14.88
N SER A 58 -0.64 -16.72 15.99
CA SER A 58 -1.55 -15.58 16.11
C SER A 58 -0.78 -14.27 16.21
N SER A 59 0.33 -14.27 16.95
CA SER A 59 1.24 -13.14 17.04
C SER A 59 1.91 -12.88 15.69
N SER A 60 2.45 -13.91 15.04
CA SER A 60 3.13 -13.79 13.75
C SER A 60 2.20 -13.31 12.65
N ALA A 61 0.97 -13.82 12.59
CA ALA A 61 -0.04 -13.33 11.66
C ALA A 61 -0.38 -11.85 11.91
N THR A 62 -0.59 -11.46 13.17
CA THR A 62 -0.88 -10.07 13.53
C THR A 62 0.27 -9.14 13.15
N GLU A 63 1.52 -9.51 13.45
CA GLU A 63 2.71 -8.75 13.07
C GLU A 63 2.79 -8.57 11.55
N SER A 64 2.57 -9.64 10.79
CA SER A 64 2.65 -9.63 9.32
C SER A 64 1.58 -8.75 8.70
N VAL A 65 0.33 -8.87 9.16
CA VAL A 65 -0.78 -8.03 8.70
C VAL A 65 -0.47 -6.56 8.99
N GLN A 66 -0.06 -6.26 10.22
CA GLN A 66 0.19 -4.88 10.62
C GLN A 66 1.32 -4.25 9.80
N ARG A 67 2.43 -4.97 9.61
CA ARG A 67 3.53 -4.52 8.74
C ARG A 67 3.10 -4.33 7.30
N SER A 68 2.33 -5.27 6.75
CA SER A 68 1.87 -5.21 5.36
C SER A 68 0.97 -3.98 5.15
N LEU A 69 0.08 -3.70 6.10
CA LEU A 69 -0.76 -2.50 6.09
C LEU A 69 0.03 -1.19 6.24
N ASP A 70 1.04 -1.17 7.12
CA ASP A 70 1.87 0.03 7.32
C ASP A 70 2.68 0.34 6.06
N VAL A 71 3.29 -0.68 5.44
CA VAL A 71 3.98 -0.54 4.14
C VAL A 71 3.02 -0.07 3.06
N ALA A 72 1.83 -0.66 2.97
CA ALA A 72 0.84 -0.26 1.98
C ALA A 72 0.42 1.21 2.14
N ARG A 73 0.23 1.67 3.37
CA ARG A 73 -0.11 3.07 3.67
C ARG A 73 1.03 4.01 3.29
N ASP A 74 2.25 3.70 3.71
CA ASP A 74 3.41 4.57 3.47
C ASP A 74 3.72 4.70 1.98
N GLU A 75 3.75 3.57 1.26
CA GLU A 75 4.05 3.55 -0.18
C GLU A 75 2.91 4.18 -1.00
N THR A 76 1.65 3.95 -0.63
CA THR A 76 0.51 4.59 -1.30
C THR A 76 0.48 6.09 -1.02
N ALA A 77 0.73 6.53 0.21
CA ALA A 77 0.80 7.95 0.55
C ALA A 77 1.91 8.67 -0.20
N ARG A 78 3.10 8.06 -0.33
CA ARG A 78 4.21 8.58 -1.14
C ARG A 78 3.83 8.66 -2.62
N ALA A 79 3.29 7.59 -3.18
CA ALA A 79 2.90 7.57 -4.59
C ALA A 79 1.81 8.60 -4.90
N MET A 80 0.83 8.77 -4.00
CA MET A 80 -0.20 9.81 -4.11
C MET A 80 0.39 11.22 -3.96
N ALA A 81 1.37 11.41 -3.08
CA ALA A 81 2.08 12.67 -2.94
C ALA A 81 2.81 13.04 -4.22
N ASP A 82 3.35 12.08 -4.97
CA ASP A 82 4.10 12.33 -6.20
C ASP A 82 3.23 12.65 -7.43
N LEU A 83 1.89 12.49 -7.34
CA LEU A 83 0.99 12.78 -8.44
C LEU A 83 1.09 14.24 -8.92
N PRO A 84 1.18 14.47 -10.24
CA PRO A 84 1.11 15.80 -10.80
C PRO A 84 -0.28 16.41 -10.52
N GLY A 85 -0.31 17.70 -10.18
CA GLY A 85 -1.57 18.41 -9.91
C GLY A 85 -2.13 18.28 -8.49
N LEU A 86 -1.52 17.49 -7.61
CA LEU A 86 -1.92 17.42 -6.20
C LEU A 86 -1.65 18.76 -5.49
N ASN A 87 -2.66 19.28 -4.78
CA ASN A 87 -2.51 20.51 -3.99
C ASN A 87 -1.40 20.32 -2.92
N PRO A 88 -0.45 21.27 -2.77
CA PRO A 88 0.62 21.21 -1.76
C PRO A 88 0.17 20.94 -0.32
N GLN A 89 -1.04 21.38 0.06
CA GLN A 89 -1.61 21.13 1.39
C GLN A 89 -2.00 19.66 1.58
N LEU A 90 -2.57 19.04 0.54
CA LEU A 90 -2.88 17.61 0.53
C LEU A 90 -1.60 16.77 0.51
N ARG A 91 -0.59 17.21 -0.27
CA ARG A 91 0.74 16.60 -0.26
C ARG A 91 1.36 16.60 1.14
N ALA A 92 1.28 17.72 1.85
CA ALA A 92 1.80 17.84 3.21
C ALA A 92 1.09 16.91 4.20
N LEU A 93 -0.24 16.81 4.11
CA LEU A 93 -1.03 15.89 4.94
C LEU A 93 -0.63 14.42 4.72
N LEU A 94 -0.46 14.00 3.46
CA LEU A 94 -0.06 12.64 3.12
C LEU A 94 1.36 12.28 3.61
N MET A 95 2.25 13.26 3.70
CA MET A 95 3.63 13.07 4.16
C MET A 95 3.81 13.21 5.69
N GLY A 96 2.72 13.28 6.45
CA GLY A 96 2.75 13.38 7.92
C GLY A 96 2.83 14.81 8.48
N GLY A 97 2.40 15.81 7.70
CA GLY A 97 2.37 17.21 8.11
C GLY A 97 1.24 17.53 9.10
N LEU A 98 1.59 17.53 10.39
CA LEU A 98 1.01 18.37 11.45
C LEU A 98 2.13 19.05 12.22
#